data_AF-A0A957QA89-F1
#
_entry.id   AF-A0A957QA89-F1
#
_cell.length_a   1.000
_cell.length_b   1.000
_cell.length_c   1.000
_cell.angle_alpha   90.00
_cell.angle_beta   90.00
_cell.angle_gamma   90.00
#
_symmetry.space_group_name_H-M   'P 1'
#
loop_
_entity.id
_entity.type
_entity.pdbx_description
1 polymer ?
#
loop_
_entity_poly.entity_id
_entity_poly.type
_entity_poly.pdbx_seq_one_letter_code
_entity_poly.pdbx_strand_id
1 'polypeptide(L)'
;MLNEQQLDLYRRNGFVNGGPVLDDATVEVLRAEVLRVIDERERTDIPQPVLCRNLNSDESAPIWQIVNIYEASPAFKELVMGSAIAEMAAQLTGANELRIWHDQIQYKPQAQGGRLHWHQDSP
;
A
#
# COMPACT_ATOMS: atom_id res chain seq x y z
N MET A 1 6.41 -0.79 17.48
CA MET A 1 6.35 0.65 17.82
C MET A 1 7.70 1.30 17.61
N LEU A 2 7.72 2.56 17.15
CA LEU A 2 8.95 3.28 16.84
C LEU A 2 9.64 3.79 18.11
N ASN A 3 10.97 3.79 18.08
CA ASN A 3 11.80 4.36 19.15
C ASN A 3 12.16 5.83 18.87
N GLU A 4 12.71 6.52 19.89
CA GLU A 4 13.08 7.95 19.79
C GLU A 4 14.04 8.24 18.63
N GLN A 5 15.04 7.38 18.41
CA GLN A 5 15.99 7.54 17.31
C GLN A 5 15.29 7.48 15.94
N GLN A 6 14.32 6.59 15.77
CA GLN A 6 13.52 6.49 14.54
C GLN A 6 12.64 7.73 14.33
N LEU A 7 12.07 8.29 15.41
CA LEU A 7 11.29 9.53 15.33
C LEU A 7 12.17 10.72 14.91
N ASP A 8 13.38 10.82 15.46
CA ASP A 8 14.32 11.89 15.09
C ASP A 8 14.83 11.75 13.65
N LEU A 9 15.08 10.53 13.19
CA LEU A 9 15.43 10.25 11.80
C LEU A 9 14.32 10.68 10.83
N TYR A 10 13.06 10.38 11.15
CA TYR A 10 11.92 10.82 10.34
C TYR A 10 11.84 12.34 10.27
N ARG A 11 11.92 13.05 11.41
CA ARG A 11 11.87 14.52 11.46
C ARG A 11 12.99 15.16 10.63
N ARG A 12 14.19 14.58 10.65
CA ARG A 12 15.36 15.10 9.93
C ARG A 12 15.32 14.81 8.43
N ASN A 13 14.91 13.60 8.05
CA ASN A 13 15.10 13.09 6.68
C ASN A 13 13.80 13.05 5.87
N GLY A 14 12.64 13.17 6.50
CA GLY A 14 11.32 12.99 5.86
C GLY A 14 10.92 11.52 5.65
N PHE A 15 11.74 10.56 6.10
CA PHE A 15 11.43 9.12 6.03
C PHE A 15 12.16 8.35 7.15
N VAL A 16 11.65 7.16 7.48
CA VAL A 16 12.32 6.22 8.39
C VAL A 16 12.00 4.77 8.03
N ASN A 17 12.96 3.86 8.24
CA ASN A 17 12.71 2.42 8.19
C ASN A 17 12.18 1.94 9.55
N GLY A 18 10.93 1.47 9.57
CA GLY A 18 10.26 0.96 10.77
C GLY A 18 10.67 -0.46 11.19
N GLY A 19 11.41 -1.18 10.34
CA GLY A 19 11.68 -2.61 10.52
C GLY A 19 10.51 -3.50 10.06
N PRO A 20 10.59 -4.82 10.30
CA PRO A 20 9.51 -5.75 10.00
C PRO A 20 8.27 -5.45 10.86
N VAL A 21 7.12 -5.21 10.22
CA VAL A 21 5.84 -4.93 10.90
C VAL A 21 4.84 -6.08 10.76
N LEU A 22 4.96 -6.85 9.67
CA LEU A 22 4.10 -7.98 9.35
C LEU A 22 4.92 -9.26 9.40
N ASP A 23 4.28 -10.37 9.76
CA ASP A 23 4.87 -11.70 9.62
C ASP A 23 4.73 -12.22 8.17
N ASP A 24 5.52 -13.24 7.85
CA ASP A 24 5.59 -13.82 6.50
C ASP A 24 4.24 -14.39 6.06
N ALA A 25 3.47 -14.98 6.99
CA ALA A 25 2.17 -15.57 6.68
C ALA A 25 1.17 -14.49 6.23
N THR A 26 1.13 -13.35 6.93
CA THR A 26 0.32 -12.19 6.56
C THR A 26 0.74 -11.64 5.21
N VAL A 27 2.05 -11.55 4.96
CA VAL A 27 2.59 -11.08 3.68
C VAL A 27 2.14 -11.98 2.54
N GLU A 28 2.14 -13.30 2.70
CA GLU A 28 1.68 -14.23 1.64
C GLU A 28 0.18 -14.08 1.35
N VAL A 29 -0.66 -13.86 2.37
CA VAL A 29 -2.08 -13.56 2.17
C VAL A 29 -2.27 -12.28 1.37
N LEU A 30 -1.57 -11.19 1.73
CA LEU A 30 -1.68 -9.91 1.04
C LEU A 30 -1.19 -10.01 -0.41
N ARG A 31 -0.12 -10.79 -0.68
CA ARG A 31 0.38 -11.04 -2.04
C ARG A 31 -0.66 -11.76 -2.90
N ALA A 32 -1.31 -12.79 -2.37
CA ALA A 32 -2.37 -13.50 -3.07
C ALA A 32 -3.56 -12.58 -3.39
N GLU A 33 -3.95 -11.73 -2.44
CA GLU A 33 -5.06 -10.78 -2.62
C GLU A 33 -4.77 -9.73 -3.71
N VAL A 34 -3.53 -9.26 -3.84
CA VAL A 34 -3.14 -8.35 -4.95
C VAL A 34 -3.36 -9.02 -6.30
N LEU A 35 -2.91 -10.27 -6.47
CA LEU A 35 -3.06 -11.00 -7.72
C LEU A 35 -4.52 -11.30 -8.03
N ARG A 36 -5.29 -11.73 -7.02
CA ARG A 36 -6.73 -11.96 -7.17
C ARG A 36 -7.45 -10.71 -7.67
N VAL A 37 -7.20 -9.56 -7.05
CA VAL A 37 -7.85 -8.29 -7.45
C VAL A 37 -7.48 -7.89 -8.88
N ILE A 38 -6.24 -8.13 -9.33
CA ILE A 38 -5.83 -7.87 -10.72
C ILE A 38 -6.53 -8.81 -11.70
N ASP A 39 -6.57 -10.11 -11.39
CA ASP A 39 -7.14 -11.16 -12.25
C ASP A 39 -8.67 -11.02 -12.37
N GLU A 40 -9.32 -10.61 -11.28
CA GLU A 40 -10.78 -10.49 -11.16
C GLU A 40 -11.32 -9.07 -11.42
N ARG A 41 -10.48 -8.11 -11.83
CA ARG A 41 -10.84 -6.68 -11.94
C ARG A 41 -12.06 -6.37 -12.82
N GLU A 42 -12.39 -7.23 -13.79
CA GLU A 42 -13.52 -7.04 -14.70
C GLU A 42 -14.84 -7.61 -14.14
N ARG A 43 -14.79 -8.30 -12.98
CA ARG A 43 -15.99 -8.86 -12.35
C ARG A 43 -16.83 -7.77 -11.72
N THR A 44 -18.15 -7.84 -11.93
CA THR A 44 -19.12 -6.90 -11.36
C THR A 44 -19.97 -7.49 -10.23
N ASP A 45 -19.74 -8.76 -9.90
CA ASP A 45 -20.52 -9.53 -8.93
C ASP A 45 -19.83 -9.66 -7.55
N ILE A 46 -18.65 -9.06 -7.40
CA ILE A 46 -17.86 -9.03 -6.16
C ILE A 46 -17.46 -7.59 -5.82
N PRO A 47 -17.10 -7.30 -4.55
CA PRO A 47 -16.50 -6.02 -4.19
C PRO A 47 -15.23 -5.75 -4.99
N GLN A 48 -15.12 -4.53 -5.53
CA GLN A 48 -13.99 -4.06 -6.33
C GLN A 48 -13.32 -2.85 -5.66
N PRO A 49 -12.02 -2.63 -5.90
CA PRO A 49 -11.36 -1.40 -5.48
C PRO A 49 -11.94 -0.21 -6.24
N VAL A 50 -11.67 1.01 -5.76
CA VAL A 50 -12.07 2.25 -6.45
C VAL A 50 -11.43 2.33 -7.84
N LEU A 51 -10.22 1.79 -8.00
CA LEU A 51 -9.51 1.74 -9.27
C LEU A 51 -8.64 0.48 -9.33
N CYS A 52 -8.62 -0.19 -10.49
CA CYS A 52 -7.61 -1.19 -10.85
C CYS A 52 -7.27 -1.06 -12.34
N ARG A 53 -6.08 -0.57 -12.68
CA ARG A 53 -5.66 -0.37 -14.08
C ARG A 53 -4.17 -0.57 -14.29
N ASN A 54 -3.77 -0.87 -15.51
CA ASN A 54 -2.38 -0.76 -15.93
C ASN A 54 -2.04 0.70 -16.25
N LEU A 55 -1.02 1.25 -15.59
CA LEU A 55 -0.52 2.61 -15.83
C LEU A 55 0.38 2.72 -17.06
N ASN A 56 0.91 1.59 -17.55
CA ASN A 56 1.75 1.57 -18.73
C ASN A 56 0.92 1.16 -19.95
N SER A 57 1.01 1.92 -21.04
CA SER A 57 0.39 1.54 -22.31
C SER A 57 1.10 0.35 -22.96
N ASP A 58 2.36 0.10 -22.59
CA ASP A 58 3.07 -1.12 -22.96
C ASP A 58 2.66 -2.29 -22.05
N GLU A 59 1.87 -3.20 -22.60
CA GLU A 59 1.40 -4.40 -21.89
C GLU A 59 2.54 -5.38 -21.53
N SER A 60 3.69 -5.29 -22.19
CA SER A 60 4.87 -6.11 -21.86
C SER A 60 5.61 -5.61 -20.60
N ALA A 61 5.27 -4.40 -20.13
CA ALA A 61 5.89 -3.79 -18.97
C ALA A 61 4.88 -3.16 -17.99
N PRO A 62 3.90 -3.93 -17.49
CA PRO A 62 2.77 -3.38 -16.78
C PRO A 62 3.16 -2.80 -15.42
N ILE A 63 2.41 -1.77 -15.01
CA ILE A 63 2.41 -1.25 -13.65
C ILE A 63 0.95 -1.21 -13.21
N TRP A 64 0.53 -2.18 -12.41
CA TRP A 64 -0.84 -2.24 -11.93
C TRP A 64 -1.02 -1.26 -10.78
N GLN A 65 -1.86 -0.25 -10.98
CA GLN A 65 -2.33 0.66 -9.94
C GLN A 65 -3.66 0.15 -9.41
N ILE A 66 -3.70 -0.08 -8.10
CA ILE A 66 -4.92 -0.41 -7.36
C ILE A 66 -5.14 0.68 -6.30
N VAL A 67 -6.32 1.28 -6.24
CA VAL A 67 -6.67 2.31 -5.25
C VAL A 67 -7.83 1.83 -4.39
N ASN A 68 -7.68 1.92 -3.07
CA ASN A 68 -8.63 1.41 -2.07
C ASN A 68 -8.86 -0.10 -2.19
N ILE A 69 -7.78 -0.90 -2.22
CA ILE A 69 -7.91 -2.36 -2.19
C ILE A 69 -8.61 -2.86 -0.91
N TYR A 70 -8.61 -2.07 0.18
CA TYR A 70 -9.36 -2.40 1.40
C TYR A 70 -10.86 -2.59 1.15
N GLU A 71 -11.43 -2.03 0.08
CA GLU A 71 -12.85 -2.20 -0.28
C GLU A 71 -13.12 -3.57 -0.93
N ALA A 72 -12.10 -4.15 -1.57
CA ALA A 72 -12.17 -5.44 -2.26
C ALA A 72 -11.58 -6.61 -1.46
N SER A 73 -10.81 -6.32 -0.41
CA SER A 73 -10.05 -7.31 0.35
C SER A 73 -10.16 -7.09 1.86
N PRO A 74 -10.81 -8.01 2.59
CA PRO A 74 -10.84 -7.98 4.05
C PRO A 74 -9.45 -7.97 4.69
N ALA A 75 -8.48 -8.67 4.10
CA ALA A 75 -7.10 -8.71 4.61
C ALA A 75 -6.42 -7.33 4.51
N PHE A 76 -6.59 -6.61 3.40
CA PHE A 76 -6.09 -5.24 3.30
C PHE A 76 -6.86 -4.27 4.20
N LYS A 77 -8.15 -4.50 4.42
CA LYS A 77 -8.92 -3.71 5.39
C LYS A 77 -8.37 -3.88 6.81
N GLU A 78 -8.07 -5.10 7.22
CA GLU A 78 -7.43 -5.38 8.50
C GLU A 78 -6.03 -4.74 8.59
N LEU A 79 -5.24 -4.80 7.51
CA LEU A 79 -3.94 -4.15 7.44
C LEU A 79 -4.03 -2.64 7.70
N VAL A 80 -4.92 -1.93 6.99
CA VAL A 80 -4.97 -0.45 7.07
C VAL A 80 -5.71 0.06 8.31
N MET A 81 -6.63 -0.74 8.90
CA MET A 81 -7.42 -0.33 10.07
C MET A 81 -6.92 -0.90 11.40
N GLY A 82 -6.25 -2.05 11.39
CA GLY A 82 -6.00 -2.86 12.60
C GLY A 82 -4.54 -3.22 12.87
N SER A 83 -3.59 -2.79 12.03
CA SER A 83 -2.17 -3.09 12.25
C SER A 83 -1.43 -1.99 13.00
N ALA A 84 -0.25 -2.33 13.52
CA ALA A 84 0.68 -1.38 14.16
C ALA A 84 1.10 -0.23 13.23
N ILE A 85 0.84 -0.31 11.91
CA ILE A 85 1.13 0.75 10.95
C ILE A 85 0.39 2.04 11.30
N ALA A 86 -0.90 1.96 11.67
CA ALA A 86 -1.69 3.14 12.03
C ALA A 86 -1.12 3.82 13.28
N GLU A 87 -0.74 3.03 14.30
CA GLU A 87 -0.12 3.56 15.51
C GLU A 87 1.25 4.20 15.22
N MET A 88 2.07 3.56 14.38
CA MET A 88 3.36 4.11 13.95
C MET A 88 3.18 5.42 13.18
N ALA A 89 2.20 5.51 12.28
CA ALA A 89 1.87 6.75 11.57
C ALA A 89 1.42 7.86 12.54
N ALA A 90 0.66 7.51 13.58
CA ALA A 90 0.24 8.47 14.61
C ALA A 90 1.46 8.98 15.41
N GLN A 91 2.40 8.10 15.77
CA GLN A 91 3.66 8.50 16.42
C GLN A 91 4.49 9.46 15.55
N LEU A 92 4.60 9.18 14.25
CA LEU A 92 5.38 9.99 13.32
C LEU A 92 4.79 11.39 13.11
N THR A 93 3.47 11.48 13.05
CA THR A 93 2.74 12.73 12.77
C THR A 93 2.40 13.53 14.04
N GLY A 94 2.40 12.89 15.21
CA GLY A 94 1.89 13.46 16.44
C GLY A 94 0.36 13.62 16.46
N ALA A 95 -0.34 12.96 15.55
CA ALA A 95 -1.79 13.03 15.46
C ALA A 95 -2.47 12.16 16.52
N ASN A 96 -3.57 12.65 17.08
CA ASN A 96 -4.42 11.87 17.99
C ASN A 96 -5.42 10.97 17.25
N GLU A 97 -5.74 11.30 16.00
CA GLU A 97 -6.64 10.55 15.13
C GLU A 97 -6.08 10.59 13.71
N LEU A 98 -6.14 9.44 13.02
CA LEU A 98 -5.81 9.32 11.61
C LEU A 98 -7.04 8.86 10.84
N ARG A 99 -7.16 9.32 9.60
CA ARG A 99 -8.18 8.87 8.65
C ARG A 99 -7.50 8.39 7.39
N ILE A 100 -7.99 7.27 6.86
CA ILE A 100 -7.54 6.79 5.56
C ILE A 100 -8.09 7.75 4.51
N TRP A 101 -7.19 8.39 3.76
CA TRP A 101 -7.56 9.10 2.54
C TRP A 101 -7.74 8.11 1.39
N HIS A 102 -6.71 7.30 1.12
CA HIS A 102 -6.80 6.10 0.29
C HIS A 102 -5.64 5.16 0.65
N ASP A 103 -5.77 3.87 0.29
CA ASP A 103 -4.62 2.99 0.08
C ASP A 103 -4.26 2.97 -1.41
N GLN A 104 -3.00 2.68 -1.73
CA GLN A 104 -2.58 2.48 -3.11
C GLN A 104 -1.53 1.39 -3.23
N ILE A 105 -1.74 0.48 -4.17
CA ILE A 105 -0.77 -0.53 -4.56
C ILE A 105 -0.26 -0.21 -5.96
N GLN A 106 1.06 -0.31 -6.14
CA GLN A 106 1.71 -0.30 -7.44
C GLN A 106 2.46 -1.62 -7.62
N TYR A 107 1.80 -2.59 -8.26
CA TYR A 107 2.37 -3.89 -8.50
C TYR A 107 3.14 -3.92 -9.82
N LYS A 108 4.38 -4.37 -9.74
CA LYS A 108 5.34 -4.47 -10.84
C LYS A 108 5.79 -5.92 -10.96
N PRO A 109 5.38 -6.64 -12.02
CA PRO A 109 5.85 -8.00 -12.21
C PRO A 109 7.37 -8.05 -12.30
N GLN A 110 7.93 -9.14 -11.77
CA GLN A 110 9.37 -9.36 -11.76
C GLN A 110 9.95 -9.19 -13.16
N ALA A 111 11.04 -8.42 -13.26
CA ALA A 111 11.78 -8.11 -14.48
C ALA A 111 11.02 -7.33 -15.58
N GLN A 112 9.72 -7.11 -15.44
CA GLN A 112 8.86 -6.50 -16.47
C GLN A 112 8.30 -5.14 -16.02
N GLY A 113 8.24 -4.85 -14.73
CA GLY A 113 7.64 -3.61 -14.25
C GLY A 113 8.32 -2.33 -14.77
N GLY A 114 7.52 -1.40 -15.30
CA GLY A 114 8.00 -0.09 -15.75
C GLY A 114 8.55 0.79 -14.61
N ARG A 115 9.06 1.97 -14.97
CA ARG A 115 9.65 2.95 -14.03
C ARG A 115 8.60 3.96 -13.58
N LEU A 116 8.69 4.41 -12.33
CA LEU A 116 7.95 5.57 -11.84
C LEU A 116 8.90 6.75 -11.82
N HIS A 117 8.42 7.91 -12.25
CA HIS A 117 9.21 9.13 -12.27
C HIS A 117 9.26 9.77 -10.88
N TRP A 118 10.30 10.57 -10.64
CA TRP A 118 10.42 11.37 -9.42
C TRP A 118 9.28 12.39 -9.33
N HIS A 119 8.65 12.47 -8.16
CA HIS A 119 7.55 13.40 -7.84
C HIS A 119 7.44 13.61 -6.32
N GLN A 120 6.58 14.53 -5.91
CA GLN A 120 6.08 14.67 -4.53
C GLN A 120 4.59 14.30 -4.53
N ASP A 121 4.13 13.64 -3.46
CA ASP A 121 2.73 13.21 -3.34
C ASP A 121 1.80 14.38 -2.96
N SER A 122 2.27 15.28 -2.10
CA SER A 122 1.61 16.55 -1.82
C SER A 122 1.71 17.45 -3.06
N PRO A 123 0.69 18.27 -3.36
CA PRO A 123 0.96 19.48 -4.14
C PRO A 123 2.06 20.34 -3.50
#